data_AF-A0A819D626-F1
#
_entry.id   AF-A0A819D626-F1
#
_cell.length_a   1.000
_cell.length_b   1.000
_cell.length_c   1.000
_cell.angle_alpha   90.00
_cell.angle_beta   90.00
_cell.angle_gamma   90.00
#
_symmetry.space_group_name_H-M   'P 1'
#
loop_
_entity.id
_entity.type
_entity.pdbx_description
1 polymer ?
#
loop_
_entity_poly.entity_id
_entity_poly.type
_entity_poly.pdbx_seq_one_letter_code
_entity_poly.pdbx_strand_id
1 'polypeptide(L)'
;MLSKPIIALEHLPNETQQIDNHNEEKLIVSTSGQSNTNIDSRHNMFRTTARANYLKNQNKRQKLYDEHMKKIAESYKNGDLVGISISKIDRTNCDPKIMPCIIEKRSNNTNMITYHLICTYDRLLTTFPVHQLIPMADVKPTELQNINFETLPTVSFVEASKMFARGNPTATCDCKTKCIAKTCPCRRASVACSTKCHAKRGKCKNIEE
;
A
#
# COMPACT_ATOMS: atom_id res chain seq x y z
N MET A 1 -4.52 -18.25 -59.30
CA MET A 1 -4.14 -19.62 -59.68
C MET A 1 -3.22 -20.16 -58.60
N LEU A 2 -3.78 -20.94 -57.68
CA LEU A 2 -3.50 -22.37 -57.47
C LEU A 2 -2.39 -22.53 -56.41
N SER A 3 -2.47 -23.35 -55.36
CA SER A 3 -3.50 -24.18 -54.73
C SER A 3 -2.90 -24.67 -53.40
N LYS A 4 -3.72 -24.83 -52.36
CA LYS A 4 -3.43 -25.74 -51.24
C LYS A 4 -3.60 -27.20 -51.69
N PRO A 5 -3.08 -28.18 -50.94
CA PRO A 5 -3.95 -29.01 -50.06
C PRO A 5 -3.31 -29.25 -48.66
N ILE A 6 -4.00 -29.33 -47.51
CA ILE A 6 -4.95 -30.34 -46.95
C ILE A 6 -4.30 -31.73 -46.82
N ILE A 7 -4.09 -32.30 -45.63
CA ILE A 7 -4.90 -33.33 -44.88
C ILE A 7 -4.20 -33.48 -43.49
N ALA A 8 -4.82 -33.24 -42.31
CA ALA A 8 -5.76 -34.07 -41.52
C ALA A 8 -5.11 -35.35 -40.92
N LEU A 9 -5.42 -35.94 -39.76
CA LEU A 9 -6.32 -35.73 -38.60
C LEU A 9 -6.01 -36.89 -37.62
N GLU A 10 -6.23 -36.73 -36.29
CA GLU A 10 -6.73 -37.74 -35.31
C GLU A 10 -6.46 -37.22 -33.87
N HIS A 11 -7.44 -36.66 -33.14
CA HIS A 11 -8.54 -37.26 -32.34
C HIS A 11 -8.09 -37.75 -30.94
N LEU A 12 -8.22 -36.88 -29.90
CA LEU A 12 -9.23 -36.88 -28.80
C LEU A 12 -8.79 -37.68 -27.54
N PRO A 13 -9.38 -37.49 -26.32
CA PRO A 13 -10.52 -36.63 -25.95
C PRO A 13 -10.38 -35.73 -24.69
N ASN A 14 -11.34 -34.80 -24.61
CA ASN A 14 -12.06 -34.23 -23.46
C ASN A 14 -11.56 -34.52 -22.04
N GLU A 15 -11.49 -33.45 -21.23
CA GLU A 15 -12.16 -33.46 -19.93
C GLU A 15 -12.53 -32.04 -19.49
N THR A 16 -13.84 -31.83 -19.37
CA THR A 16 -14.53 -30.66 -18.84
C THR A 16 -14.36 -30.63 -17.32
N GLN A 17 -13.88 -29.52 -16.75
CA GLN A 17 -14.01 -29.28 -15.30
C GLN A 17 -14.40 -27.81 -15.04
N GLN A 18 -15.71 -27.59 -14.90
CA GLN A 18 -16.29 -26.58 -14.01
C GLN A 18 -16.82 -27.32 -12.80
N ILE A 19 -16.27 -27.10 -11.60
CA ILE A 19 -17.03 -27.21 -10.35
C ILE A 19 -16.47 -26.18 -9.35
N ASP A 20 -17.41 -25.47 -8.76
CA ASP A 20 -17.30 -24.42 -7.75
C ASP A 20 -16.73 -24.85 -6.38
N ASN A 21 -16.50 -23.82 -5.56
CA ASN A 21 -16.67 -23.74 -4.11
C ASN A 21 -15.48 -23.95 -3.16
N HIS A 22 -15.16 -22.83 -2.49
CA HIS A 22 -14.88 -22.68 -1.06
C HIS A 22 -14.05 -23.77 -0.36
N ASN A 23 -12.76 -23.44 -0.18
CA ASN A 23 -11.93 -23.99 0.89
C ASN A 23 -12.44 -23.48 2.26
N GLU A 24 -13.29 -24.26 2.91
CA GLU A 24 -13.37 -24.27 4.37
C GLU A 24 -12.35 -25.28 4.91
N GLU A 25 -11.43 -24.82 5.75
CA GLU A 25 -10.51 -25.66 6.51
C GLU A 25 -11.30 -26.58 7.45
N LYS A 26 -11.28 -27.88 7.10
CA LYS A 26 -11.92 -28.95 7.86
C LYS A 26 -11.06 -29.30 9.07
N LEU A 27 -11.39 -28.74 10.24
CA LEU A 27 -10.87 -29.17 11.53
C LEU A 27 -11.45 -30.56 11.85
N ILE A 28 -10.62 -31.60 11.78
CA ILE A 28 -10.98 -32.97 12.13
C ILE A 28 -11.04 -33.08 13.66
N VAL A 29 -12.24 -33.24 14.22
CA VAL A 29 -12.45 -33.70 15.60
C VAL A 29 -13.18 -35.03 15.54
N SER A 30 -12.51 -36.06 16.07
CA SER A 30 -12.94 -37.45 16.11
C SER A 30 -14.29 -37.63 16.78
N THR A 31 -15.23 -38.28 16.08
CA THR A 31 -16.53 -38.72 16.58
C THR A 31 -16.45 -40.09 17.25
N SER A 32 -16.88 -40.17 18.50
CA SER A 32 -17.43 -41.38 19.09
C SER A 32 -18.66 -41.03 19.94
N GLY A 33 -19.77 -41.75 19.71
CA GLY A 33 -20.82 -41.99 20.71
C GLY A 33 -21.93 -40.95 20.87
N GLN A 34 -23.05 -41.18 20.18
CA GLN A 34 -24.45 -40.97 20.61
C GLN A 34 -24.79 -39.87 21.63
N SER A 35 -25.55 -38.85 21.20
CA SER A 35 -26.93 -38.61 21.67
C SER A 35 -27.51 -37.34 21.03
N ASN A 36 -28.65 -37.50 20.34
CA ASN A 36 -29.55 -36.40 20.02
C ASN A 36 -30.07 -35.84 21.36
N THR A 37 -29.37 -34.86 21.92
CA THR A 37 -29.94 -33.96 22.91
C THR A 37 -29.78 -32.55 22.36
N ASN A 38 -30.90 -32.03 21.86
CA ASN A 38 -31.10 -30.62 21.58
C ASN A 38 -31.05 -29.85 22.92
N ILE A 39 -29.86 -29.75 23.48
CA ILE A 39 -29.55 -28.84 24.57
C ILE A 39 -28.70 -27.77 23.92
N ASP A 40 -29.36 -26.90 23.15
CA ASP A 40 -28.76 -25.63 22.80
C ASP A 40 -28.59 -24.86 24.11
N SER A 41 -27.42 -25.01 24.73
CA SER A 41 -27.10 -24.41 26.02
C SER A 41 -27.38 -22.92 25.91
N ARG A 42 -27.95 -22.29 26.96
CA ARG A 42 -28.11 -20.83 27.03
C ARG A 42 -26.83 -20.09 26.59
N HIS A 43 -25.66 -20.68 26.84
CA HIS A 43 -24.36 -20.17 26.40
C HIS A 43 -24.21 -20.09 24.88
N ASN A 44 -24.75 -21.05 24.11
CA ASN A 44 -24.70 -21.01 22.65
C ASN A 44 -25.61 -19.90 22.11
N MET A 45 -26.81 -19.72 22.67
CA MET A 45 -27.67 -18.57 22.35
C MET A 45 -26.99 -17.23 22.61
N PHE A 46 -26.27 -17.09 23.74
CA PHE A 46 -25.48 -15.90 24.01
C PHE A 46 -24.34 -15.70 23.00
N ARG A 47 -23.64 -16.78 22.61
CA ARG A 47 -22.56 -16.73 21.60
C ARG A 47 -23.08 -16.34 20.22
N THR A 48 -24.18 -16.93 19.76
CA THR A 48 -24.79 -16.60 18.45
C THR A 48 -25.29 -15.16 18.43
N THR A 49 -25.97 -14.72 19.49
CA THR A 49 -26.44 -13.33 19.64
C THR A 49 -25.28 -12.34 19.67
N ALA A 50 -24.21 -12.64 20.44
CA ALA A 50 -23.01 -11.81 20.49
C ALA A 50 -22.30 -11.71 19.12
N ARG A 51 -22.18 -12.84 18.40
CA ARG A 51 -21.63 -12.87 17.03
C ARG A 51 -22.46 -12.05 16.06
N ALA A 52 -23.79 -12.19 16.09
CA ALA A 52 -24.70 -11.43 15.24
C ALA A 52 -24.58 -9.92 15.50
N ASN A 53 -24.52 -9.51 16.77
CA ASN A 53 -24.34 -8.11 17.15
C ASN A 53 -22.96 -7.57 16.74
N TYR A 54 -21.90 -8.37 16.91
CA TYR A 54 -20.55 -8.02 16.46
C TYR A 54 -20.50 -7.80 14.94
N LEU A 55 -21.02 -8.75 14.15
CA LEU A 55 -21.09 -8.66 12.70
C LEU A 55 -21.93 -7.46 12.24
N LYS A 56 -23.08 -7.22 12.88
CA LYS A 56 -23.92 -6.05 12.58
C LYS A 56 -23.19 -4.73 12.84
N ASN A 57 -22.46 -4.64 13.95
CA ASN A 57 -21.67 -3.45 14.28
C ASN A 57 -20.47 -3.29 13.33
N GLN A 58 -19.78 -4.37 12.98
CA GLN A 58 -18.70 -4.37 12.00
C GLN A 58 -19.20 -3.88 10.64
N ASN A 59 -20.30 -4.44 10.14
CA ASN A 59 -20.90 -4.04 8.86
C ASN A 59 -21.37 -2.59 8.86
N LYS A 60 -21.94 -2.10 9.98
CA LYS A 60 -22.33 -0.70 10.13
C LYS A 60 -21.12 0.23 10.04
N ARG A 61 -20.02 -0.12 10.73
CA ARG A 61 -18.77 0.66 10.69
C ARG A 61 -18.13 0.64 9.30
N GLN A 62 -18.15 -0.51 8.64
CA GLN A 62 -17.63 -0.66 7.28
C GLN A 62 -18.39 0.24 6.29
N LYS A 63 -19.73 0.22 6.32
CA LYS A 63 -20.56 1.08 5.44
C LYS A 63 -20.27 2.56 5.65
N LEU A 64 -20.19 3.01 6.90
CA LEU A 64 -19.87 4.41 7.21
C LEU A 64 -18.48 4.81 6.69
N TYR A 65 -17.50 3.91 6.82
CA TYR A 65 -16.17 4.12 6.28
C TYR A 65 -16.19 4.20 4.74
N ASP A 66 -16.86 3.28 4.07
CA ASP A 66 -16.95 3.23 2.61
C ASP A 66 -17.66 4.47 2.04
N GLU A 67 -18.76 4.90 2.67
CA GLU A 67 -19.47 6.14 2.31
C GLU A 67 -18.59 7.37 2.47
N HIS A 68 -17.84 7.45 3.58
CA HIS A 68 -16.90 8.54 3.83
C HIS A 68 -15.78 8.56 2.79
N MET A 69 -15.19 7.40 2.48
CA MET A 69 -14.14 7.28 1.47
C MET A 69 -14.63 7.63 0.07
N LYS A 70 -15.87 7.27 -0.28
CA LYS A 70 -16.47 7.63 -1.56
C LYS A 70 -16.64 9.15 -1.69
N LYS A 71 -17.10 9.83 -0.64
CA LYS A 71 -17.21 11.30 -0.63
C LYS A 71 -15.85 11.98 -0.84
N ILE A 72 -14.80 11.49 -0.19
CA ILE A 72 -13.43 12.00 -0.39
C ILE A 72 -12.93 11.68 -1.81
N ALA A 73 -13.26 10.51 -2.35
CA ALA A 73 -12.91 10.17 -3.72
C ALA A 73 -13.53 11.16 -4.72
N GLU A 74 -14.74 11.64 -4.46
CA GLU A 74 -15.44 12.59 -5.33
C GLU A 74 -14.87 14.01 -5.23
N SER A 75 -14.16 14.37 -4.15
CA SER A 75 -13.55 15.69 -4.01
C SER A 75 -12.28 15.88 -4.83
N TYR A 76 -11.58 14.80 -5.18
CA TYR A 76 -10.33 14.87 -5.94
C TYR A 76 -10.57 15.04 -7.44
N LYS A 77 -9.78 15.93 -8.05
CA LYS A 77 -9.77 16.23 -9.49
C LYS A 77 -8.41 15.93 -10.10
N ASN A 78 -8.40 15.72 -11.42
CA ASN A 78 -7.14 15.61 -12.17
C ASN A 78 -6.39 16.94 -12.06
N GLY A 79 -5.09 16.87 -11.79
CA GLY A 79 -4.25 18.04 -11.51
C GLY A 79 -4.14 18.40 -10.03
N ASP A 80 -4.93 17.80 -9.14
CA ASP A 80 -4.81 18.07 -7.70
C ASP A 80 -3.47 17.55 -7.15
N LEU A 81 -2.92 18.33 -6.22
CA LEU A 81 -1.70 17.99 -5.52
C LEU A 81 -1.99 17.12 -4.29
N VAL A 82 -1.39 15.94 -4.28
CA VAL A 82 -1.49 14.95 -3.20
C VAL A 82 -0.11 14.48 -2.77
N GLY A 83 -0.03 13.93 -1.57
CA GLY A 83 1.16 13.30 -1.02
C GLY A 83 0.95 11.81 -0.84
N ILE A 84 1.97 11.02 -1.13
CA ILE A 84 2.00 9.58 -0.80
C ILE A 84 3.03 9.36 0.30
N SER A 85 2.67 8.61 1.34
CA SER A 85 3.61 8.25 2.39
C SER A 85 4.67 7.26 1.87
N ILE A 86 5.94 7.56 2.09
CA ILE A 86 7.04 6.63 1.78
C ILE A 86 7.27 5.70 2.98
N SER A 87 7.35 4.39 2.72
CA SER A 87 7.62 3.38 3.74
C SER A 87 8.93 3.64 4.48
N LYS A 88 9.00 3.26 5.75
CA LYS A 88 10.23 3.36 6.57
C LYS A 88 11.39 2.51 6.01
N ILE A 89 11.07 1.49 5.22
CA ILE A 89 12.04 0.58 4.62
C ILE A 89 12.80 1.29 3.51
N ASP A 90 12.07 2.04 2.67
CA ASP A 90 12.59 2.68 1.45
C ASP A 90 13.20 4.06 1.67
N ARG A 91 13.22 4.54 2.93
CA ARG A 91 13.76 5.85 3.30
C ARG A 91 14.81 5.76 4.40
N THR A 92 15.78 6.68 4.35
CA THR A 92 16.68 7.00 5.45
C THR A 92 16.01 7.99 6.41
N ASN A 93 16.66 8.32 7.52
CA ASN A 93 16.09 9.29 8.46
C ASN A 93 16.01 10.69 7.88
N CYS A 94 16.96 11.05 7.01
CA CYS A 94 17.05 12.40 6.44
C CYS A 94 16.10 12.58 5.25
N ASP A 95 15.50 11.50 4.76
CA ASP A 95 14.62 11.54 3.61
C ASP A 95 13.22 12.02 3.98
N PRO A 96 12.55 12.70 3.04
CA PRO A 96 11.17 13.13 3.22
C PRO A 96 10.23 11.93 3.46
N LYS A 97 9.27 12.13 4.39
CA LYS A 97 8.29 11.10 4.75
C LYS A 97 7.15 10.97 3.74
N ILE A 98 6.90 12.04 3.00
CA ILE A 98 5.78 12.19 2.05
C ILE A 98 6.39 12.63 0.72
N MET A 99 6.04 11.92 -0.35
CA MET A 99 6.38 12.28 -1.71
C MET A 99 5.21 13.04 -2.34
N PRO A 100 5.41 14.30 -2.80
CA PRO A 100 4.37 15.06 -3.48
C PRO A 100 4.19 14.53 -4.91
N CYS A 101 2.94 14.34 -5.31
CA CYS A 101 2.55 13.84 -6.62
C CYS A 101 1.25 14.52 -7.09
N ILE A 102 1.03 14.56 -8.40
CA ILE A 102 -0.16 15.11 -9.04
C ILE A 102 -1.04 13.97 -9.50
N ILE A 103 -2.36 14.14 -9.35
CA ILE A 103 -3.34 13.19 -9.90
C ILE A 103 -3.37 13.33 -11.43
N GLU A 104 -2.94 12.29 -12.14
CA GLU A 104 -3.03 12.24 -13.61
C GLU A 104 -4.45 11.86 -14.04
N LYS A 105 -4.89 10.68 -13.59
CA LYS A 105 -6.13 10.06 -14.04
C LYS A 105 -6.78 9.28 -12.90
N ARG A 106 -8.10 9.34 -12.86
CA ARG A 106 -8.94 8.47 -12.05
C ARG A 106 -9.24 7.17 -12.79
N SER A 107 -9.02 6.04 -12.13
CA SER A 107 -9.42 4.71 -12.59
C SER A 107 -10.54 4.18 -11.69
N ASN A 108 -11.62 3.73 -12.31
CA ASN A 108 -12.75 3.13 -11.60
C ASN A 108 -12.71 1.62 -11.86
N ASN A 109 -12.09 0.88 -10.94
CA ASN A 109 -12.22 -0.58 -10.93
C ASN A 109 -13.53 -0.97 -10.23
N THR A 110 -14.04 -2.17 -10.52
CA THR A 110 -15.39 -2.66 -10.16
C THR A 110 -15.86 -2.37 -8.73
N ASN A 111 -14.95 -2.25 -7.75
CA ASN A 111 -15.29 -1.97 -6.36
C ASN A 111 -14.51 -0.80 -5.71
N MET A 112 -13.54 -0.18 -6.39
CA MET A 112 -12.70 0.85 -5.76
C MET A 112 -12.21 1.89 -6.77
N ILE A 113 -12.31 3.16 -6.36
CA ILE A 113 -11.74 4.29 -7.09
C ILE A 113 -10.26 4.36 -6.75
N THR A 114 -9.42 4.32 -7.77
CA THR A 114 -7.97 4.45 -7.66
C THR A 114 -7.45 5.55 -8.57
N TYR A 115 -6.25 6.03 -8.30
CA TYR A 115 -5.65 7.16 -9.00
C TYR A 115 -4.29 6.78 -9.55
N HIS A 116 -4.03 7.18 -10.79
CA HIS A 116 -2.70 7.24 -11.36
C HIS A 116 -2.06 8.56 -10.96
N LEU A 117 -0.83 8.48 -10.47
CA LEU A 117 -0.13 9.62 -9.91
C LEU A 117 1.17 9.85 -10.69
N ILE A 118 1.50 11.12 -10.85
CA ILE A 118 2.77 11.57 -11.42
C ILE A 118 3.54 12.26 -10.33
N CYS A 119 4.80 11.87 -10.14
CA CYS A 119 5.69 12.52 -9.20
C CYS A 119 6.77 13.29 -9.99
N THR A 120 7.76 13.85 -9.28
CA THR A 120 8.72 14.80 -9.87
C THR A 120 9.44 14.30 -11.12
N TYR A 121 9.82 13.03 -11.11
CA TYR A 121 10.71 12.44 -12.10
C TYR A 121 9.99 11.48 -13.05
N ASP A 122 8.89 10.88 -12.59
CA ASP A 122 8.31 9.72 -13.24
C ASP A 122 6.80 9.61 -13.03
N ARG A 123 6.16 8.84 -13.91
CA ARG A 123 4.78 8.37 -13.75
C ARG A 123 4.77 7.09 -12.95
N LEU A 124 3.95 7.01 -11.90
CA LEU A 124 3.85 5.79 -11.12
C LEU A 124 3.04 4.74 -11.87
N LEU A 125 3.63 3.55 -12.02
CA LEU A 125 2.97 2.40 -12.64
C LEU A 125 1.78 1.91 -11.81
N THR A 126 1.90 2.00 -10.47
CA THR A 126 0.89 1.53 -9.53
C THR A 126 -0.22 2.56 -9.33
N THR A 127 -1.46 2.10 -9.23
CA THR A 127 -2.59 2.96 -8.85
C THR A 127 -2.76 3.02 -7.34
N PHE A 128 -3.18 4.18 -6.82
CA PHE A 128 -3.33 4.41 -5.39
C PHE A 128 -4.79 4.64 -5.01
N PRO A 129 -5.30 3.99 -3.95
CA PRO A 129 -6.62 4.28 -3.40
C PRO A 129 -6.61 5.57 -2.58
N VAL A 130 -7.79 6.15 -2.38
CA VAL A 130 -8.01 7.41 -1.64
C VAL A 130 -7.34 7.44 -0.27
N HIS A 131 -7.43 6.35 0.49
CA HIS A 131 -6.94 6.30 1.87
C HIS A 131 -5.40 6.39 1.99
N GLN A 132 -4.67 6.23 0.88
CA GLN A 132 -3.22 6.40 0.81
C GLN A 132 -2.81 7.81 0.37
N LEU A 133 -3.76 8.62 -0.08
CA LEU A 133 -3.52 10.00 -0.53
C LEU A 133 -3.65 10.97 0.63
N ILE A 134 -2.67 11.85 0.75
CA ILE A 134 -2.66 12.95 1.72
C ILE A 134 -2.92 14.23 0.92
N PRO A 135 -4.00 14.98 1.18
CA PRO A 135 -4.24 16.23 0.46
C PRO A 135 -3.14 17.25 0.80
N MET A 136 -2.58 17.90 -0.23
CA MET A 136 -1.47 18.86 -0.07
C MET A 136 -1.77 20.23 -0.69
N ALA A 137 -3.03 20.67 -0.67
CA ALA A 137 -3.49 21.90 -1.34
C ALA A 137 -2.72 23.17 -0.92
N ASP A 138 -2.24 23.24 0.33
CA ASP A 138 -1.55 24.42 0.87
C ASP A 138 -0.06 24.49 0.50
N VAL A 139 0.50 23.42 -0.07
CA VAL A 139 1.93 23.31 -0.38
C VAL A 139 2.12 23.50 -1.87
N LYS A 140 3.08 24.35 -2.26
CA LYS A 140 3.52 24.50 -3.66
C LYS A 140 4.92 23.93 -3.81
N PRO A 141 5.08 22.61 -4.03
CA PRO A 141 6.38 22.00 -4.24
C PRO A 141 6.95 22.55 -5.54
N THR A 142 8.10 23.23 -5.43
CA THR A 142 8.86 23.75 -6.57
C THR A 142 9.23 22.67 -7.58
N GLU A 143 9.37 21.44 -7.09
CA GLU A 143 9.70 20.25 -7.86
C GLU A 143 8.66 19.94 -8.93
N LEU A 144 7.38 20.23 -8.67
CA LEU A 144 6.28 19.85 -9.56
C LEU A 144 5.89 20.95 -10.57
N GLN A 145 6.49 22.13 -10.51
CA GLN A 145 6.07 23.28 -11.33
C GLN A 145 6.57 23.22 -12.79
N ASN A 146 7.68 22.54 -13.05
CA ASN A 146 8.37 22.56 -14.36
C ASN A 146 8.41 21.20 -15.07
N ILE A 147 7.44 20.33 -14.78
CA ILE A 147 7.46 18.95 -15.28
C ILE A 147 6.77 18.88 -16.64
N ASN A 148 7.45 18.28 -17.61
CA ASN A 148 6.84 17.90 -18.87
C ASN A 148 6.19 16.51 -18.73
N PHE A 149 4.86 16.47 -18.58
CA PHE A 149 4.09 15.25 -18.32
C PHE A 149 4.09 14.23 -19.46
N GLU A 150 4.43 14.64 -20.68
CA GLU A 150 4.32 13.80 -21.89
C GLU A 150 5.51 12.86 -22.07
N THR A 151 6.67 13.22 -21.54
CA THR A 151 7.93 12.50 -21.78
C THR A 151 8.40 11.67 -20.58
N LEU A 152 7.62 11.59 -19.51
CA LEU A 152 8.03 10.91 -18.29
C LEU A 152 8.02 9.39 -18.44
N PRO A 153 9.08 8.69 -18.03
CA PRO A 153 9.07 7.25 -17.98
C PRO A 153 8.12 6.75 -16.87
N THR A 154 7.68 5.51 -17.01
CA THR A 154 6.90 4.81 -15.98
C THR A 154 7.83 4.03 -15.06
N VAL A 155 7.74 4.26 -13.76
CA VAL A 155 8.55 3.55 -12.76
C VAL A 155 7.69 2.98 -11.64
N SER A 156 8.25 2.04 -10.89
CA SER A 156 7.62 1.54 -9.68
C SER A 156 7.65 2.57 -8.55
N PHE A 157 6.70 2.50 -7.62
CA PHE A 157 6.67 3.38 -6.44
C PHE A 157 7.97 3.34 -5.61
N VAL A 158 8.61 2.16 -5.53
CA VAL A 158 9.85 1.97 -4.78
C VAL A 158 11.00 2.70 -5.46
N GLU A 159 11.11 2.63 -6.78
CA GLU A 159 12.14 3.34 -7.54
C GLU A 159 11.94 4.85 -7.46
N ALA A 160 10.71 5.33 -7.67
CA ALA A 160 10.38 6.74 -7.50
C ALA A 160 10.72 7.25 -6.08
N SER A 161 10.41 6.46 -5.05
CA SER A 161 10.74 6.80 -3.66
C SER A 161 12.25 6.92 -3.43
N LYS A 162 13.04 6.03 -4.03
CA LYS A 162 14.51 6.07 -3.96
C LYS A 162 15.11 7.25 -4.71
N MET A 163 14.53 7.65 -5.85
CA MET A 163 14.97 8.83 -6.59
C MET A 163 14.58 10.13 -5.89
N PHE A 164 13.41 10.15 -5.25
CA PHE A 164 12.93 11.28 -4.48
C PHE A 164 13.68 11.45 -3.14
N ALA A 165 14.14 10.35 -2.55
CA ALA A 165 15.07 10.37 -1.43
C ALA A 165 16.36 11.09 -1.85
N ARG A 166 16.48 12.37 -1.45
CA ARG A 166 17.69 13.18 -1.69
C ARG A 166 18.90 12.68 -0.90
N GLY A 167 18.69 11.81 0.10
CA GLY A 167 19.75 11.10 0.76
C GLY A 167 20.29 9.98 -0.12
N ASN A 168 21.61 9.81 -0.14
CA ASN A 168 22.18 8.52 -0.51
C ASN A 168 21.41 7.42 0.27
N PRO A 169 21.03 6.28 -0.33
CA PRO A 169 20.39 5.19 0.41
C PRO A 169 21.28 4.65 1.56
N THR A 170 22.56 5.03 1.55
CA THR A 170 23.57 4.86 2.61
C THR A 170 23.78 6.10 3.49
N ALA A 171 22.87 7.07 3.52
CA ALA A 171 22.94 8.29 4.34
C ALA A 171 22.72 8.01 5.85
N THR A 172 23.14 6.84 6.28
CA THR A 172 23.60 6.56 7.63
C THR A 172 24.88 7.35 7.87
N CYS A 173 24.95 8.12 8.95
CA CYS A 173 26.23 8.72 9.31
C CYS A 173 27.20 7.64 9.78
N ASP A 174 28.44 7.71 9.31
CA ASP A 174 29.56 6.83 9.68
C ASP A 174 30.43 7.47 10.78
N CYS A 175 29.87 8.44 11.49
CA CYS A 175 30.57 9.22 12.51
C CYS A 175 31.15 8.32 13.61
N LYS A 176 32.47 8.37 13.80
CA LYS A 176 33.15 7.72 14.94
C LYS A 176 32.94 8.48 16.26
N THR A 177 32.48 9.73 16.18
CA THR A 177 32.28 10.66 17.31
C THR A 177 30.81 10.70 17.74
N LYS A 178 30.50 11.51 18.76
CA LYS A 178 29.17 11.56 19.39
C LYS A 178 28.05 12.20 18.54
N CYS A 179 28.27 12.48 17.25
CA CYS A 179 27.31 13.12 16.33
C CYS A 179 26.76 14.49 16.78
N ILE A 180 27.52 15.25 17.58
CA ILE A 180 27.07 16.56 18.12
C ILE A 180 27.35 17.70 17.14
N ALA A 181 28.46 17.60 16.39
CA ALA A 181 28.92 18.63 15.48
C ALA A 181 28.19 18.57 14.14
N LYS A 182 28.14 19.71 13.43
CA LYS A 182 27.60 19.84 12.05
C LYS A 182 28.41 19.05 11.00
N THR A 183 29.50 18.39 11.40
CA THR A 183 30.22 17.41 10.58
C THR A 183 29.42 16.12 10.41
N CYS A 184 28.53 15.80 11.35
CA CYS A 184 27.59 14.70 11.20
C CYS A 184 26.49 15.09 10.19
N PRO A 185 26.26 14.31 9.12
CA PRO A 185 25.25 14.63 8.13
C PRO A 185 23.83 14.65 8.72
N CYS A 186 23.52 13.75 9.65
CA CYS A 186 22.23 13.74 10.35
C CYS A 186 22.03 15.03 11.17
N ARG A 187 23.05 15.42 11.96
CA ARG A 187 23.01 16.67 12.75
C ARG A 187 22.91 17.90 11.86
N ARG A 188 23.63 17.92 10.74
CA ARG A 188 23.58 19.01 9.76
C ARG A 188 22.20 19.13 9.13
N ALA A 189 21.54 18.01 8.87
CA ALA A 189 20.15 17.95 8.41
C ALA A 189 19.13 18.22 9.53
N SER A 190 19.58 18.47 10.77
CA SER A 190 18.71 18.60 11.96
C SER A 190 17.82 17.39 12.22
N VAL A 191 18.30 16.20 11.85
CA VAL A 191 17.62 14.92 12.04
C VAL A 191 18.41 14.05 13.02
N ALA A 192 17.71 13.33 13.88
CA ALA A 192 18.33 12.36 14.78
C ALA A 192 18.90 11.15 14.02
N CYS A 193 20.00 10.60 14.53
CA CYS A 193 20.58 9.33 14.09
C CYS A 193 19.68 8.17 14.52
N SER A 194 19.43 7.22 13.61
CA SER A 194 18.75 5.95 13.93
C SER A 194 19.75 4.83 14.21
N THR A 195 19.20 3.68 14.56
CA THR A 195 19.94 2.40 14.62
C THR A 195 20.58 2.02 13.29
N LYS A 196 20.10 2.54 12.15
CA LYS A 196 20.76 2.35 10.85
C LYS A 196 22.13 3.09 10.80
N CYS A 197 22.27 4.22 11.50
CA CYS A 197 23.52 5.00 11.53
C CYS A 197 24.62 4.29 12.32
N HIS A 198 24.26 3.80 13.51
CA HIS A 198 25.18 3.08 14.37
C HIS A 198 24.48 1.86 14.93
N ALA A 199 24.92 0.67 14.53
CA ALA A 199 24.37 -0.60 14.99
C ALA A 199 24.41 -0.73 16.53
N LYS A 200 25.41 -0.13 17.19
CA LYS A 200 25.48 0.05 18.65
C LYS A 200 25.38 1.54 18.96
N ARG A 201 24.30 1.98 19.62
CA ARG A 201 24.03 3.39 20.02
C ARG A 201 25.10 4.02 20.95
N GLY A 202 26.19 3.33 21.26
CA GLY A 202 26.97 3.53 22.47
C GLY A 202 27.58 4.92 22.69
N LYS A 203 27.91 5.67 21.62
CA LYS A 203 28.49 7.02 21.76
C LYS A 203 27.67 8.12 21.07
N CYS A 204 26.61 7.77 20.34
CA CYS A 204 25.83 8.75 19.60
C CYS A 204 24.94 9.55 20.57
N LYS A 205 25.07 10.88 20.56
CA LYS A 205 24.23 11.80 21.34
C LYS A 205 23.17 12.51 20.50
N ASN A 206 23.11 12.23 19.20
CA ASN A 206 22.10 12.78 18.31
C ASN A 206 21.03 11.71 18.06
N ILE A 207 20.25 11.38 19.09
CA ILE A 207 19.13 10.42 19.01
C ILE A 207 17.82 11.18 19.25
N GLU A 208 16.68 10.66 18.77
CA GLU A 208 15.38 11.22 19.16
C GLU A 208 15.18 10.92 20.66
N GLU A 209 14.87 11.96 21.45
CA GLU A 209 14.35 11.81 22.82
C GLU A 209 12.90 11.35 22.79
#